data_AF-A0A6M0REB2-F1
#
_entry.id   AF-A0A6M0REB2-F1
#
_cell.length_a   1.000
_cell.length_b   1.000
_cell.length_c   1.000
_cell.angle_alpha   90.00
_cell.angle_beta   90.00
_cell.angle_gamma   90.00
#
_symmetry.space_group_name_H-M   'P 1'
#
loop_
_entity.id
_entity.type
_entity.pdbx_description
1 polymer ?
#
loop_
_entity_poly.entity_id
_entity_poly.type
_entity_poly.pdbx_seq_one_letter_code
_entity_poly.pdbx_strand_id
1 'polypeptide(L)'
;MTSLVVEEGARFPGRFERFTPDGQGLVTYDFDSNQTRIFNLDGTERMAFTDTSIGFAPEGQIMALMSPGSLRASSDVDYTTRLMTLNGVEIAQLQGATTTFIPNEQLLVIHDIPNDISRLVTFEGHEIATLRGRYFGESLTQQDLVTYSKTEGRYYLYDMDGQEIASFPGDIEGWQAMPGGQQVLVFGNGQTRLFRYDGVELATYSGYGTGALPDGQGIFISSTEVNTSRLLGLDCKEIASYVGTFPTLTPNNQRIITRSFESAETRIYTLNNAEVAVLPGLFREFTPNGAGVVITNHDVQTTTLYTLDGTEIATYTGEFRQFWPEYNSVITSTSQLTDSSPYPTIYTHIYSLNGEELAVLPGSFGGISPHGDTITVSPNNVSRTDLYEARVDN
;
A
#
# COMPACT_ATOMS: atom_id res chain seq x y z
N MET A 1 -14.02 -33.00 6.92
CA MET A 1 -13.28 -31.97 6.18
C MET A 1 -14.23 -30.82 6.10
N THR A 2 -13.90 -29.71 6.75
CA THR A 2 -14.63 -28.45 6.61
C THR A 2 -14.35 -27.94 5.20
N SER A 3 -15.37 -27.86 4.35
CA SER A 3 -15.24 -27.35 2.99
C SER A 3 -15.54 -25.86 2.97
N LEU A 4 -14.64 -25.08 2.35
CA LEU A 4 -14.93 -23.70 2.00
C LEU A 4 -16.00 -23.69 0.91
N VAL A 5 -17.09 -23.00 1.14
CA VAL A 5 -18.15 -22.75 0.16
C VAL A 5 -18.13 -21.27 -0.16
N VAL A 6 -18.09 -20.94 -1.45
CA VAL A 6 -18.14 -19.58 -1.96
C VAL A 6 -19.38 -19.46 -2.87
N GLU A 7 -20.35 -18.67 -2.46
CA GLU A 7 -21.65 -18.48 -3.13
C GLU A 7 -21.73 -17.10 -3.78
N GLU A 8 -22.32 -17.04 -4.98
CA GLU A 8 -22.53 -15.76 -5.66
C GLU A 8 -23.59 -14.94 -4.93
N GLY A 9 -23.22 -13.71 -4.55
CA GLY A 9 -24.08 -12.73 -3.91
C GLY A 9 -24.60 -11.67 -4.89
N ALA A 10 -24.68 -10.43 -4.41
CA ALA A 10 -25.14 -9.31 -5.21
C ALA A 10 -24.14 -8.87 -6.29
N ARG A 11 -24.65 -8.19 -7.32
CA ARG A 11 -23.85 -7.57 -8.39
C ARG A 11 -24.06 -6.07 -8.39
N PHE A 12 -22.97 -5.33 -8.59
CA PHE A 12 -22.90 -3.89 -8.44
C PHE A 12 -22.40 -3.24 -9.72
N PRO A 13 -22.99 -2.11 -10.14
CA PRO A 13 -22.47 -1.35 -11.28
C PRO A 13 -21.17 -0.63 -10.90
N GLY A 14 -20.23 -0.56 -11.84
CA GLY A 14 -18.92 0.06 -11.67
C GLY A 14 -17.85 -0.89 -11.12
N ARG A 15 -16.62 -0.39 -11.10
CA ARG A 15 -15.44 -1.08 -10.57
C ARG A 15 -15.42 -0.97 -9.04
N PHE A 16 -15.01 -2.05 -8.37
CA PHE A 16 -14.79 -2.06 -6.94
C PHE A 16 -13.68 -1.07 -6.57
N GLU A 17 -13.95 -0.19 -5.61
CA GLU A 17 -12.95 0.68 -5.00
C GLU A 17 -12.54 0.17 -3.62
N ARG A 18 -13.52 -0.13 -2.76
CA ARG A 18 -13.30 -0.62 -1.38
C ARG A 18 -14.60 -1.03 -0.69
N PHE A 19 -14.48 -1.75 0.42
CA PHE A 19 -15.57 -1.92 1.39
C PHE A 19 -15.70 -0.69 2.31
N THR A 20 -16.89 -0.48 2.86
CA THR A 20 -17.06 0.45 3.98
C THR A 20 -16.37 -0.10 5.24
N PRO A 21 -15.88 0.74 6.16
CA PRO A 21 -15.12 0.27 7.33
C PRO A 21 -15.94 -0.61 8.29
N ASP A 22 -17.26 -0.42 8.32
CA ASP A 22 -18.19 -1.28 9.08
C ASP A 22 -18.40 -2.67 8.43
N GLY A 23 -17.89 -2.89 7.21
CA GLY A 23 -18.06 -4.09 6.42
C GLY A 23 -19.49 -4.32 5.91
N GLN A 24 -20.40 -3.36 6.07
CA GLN A 24 -21.82 -3.53 5.72
C GLN A 24 -22.17 -3.05 4.31
N GLY A 25 -21.20 -2.46 3.61
CA GLY A 25 -21.38 -1.92 2.29
C GLY A 25 -20.10 -1.88 1.48
N LEU A 26 -20.24 -1.44 0.25
CA LEU A 26 -19.14 -1.30 -0.69
C LEU A 26 -19.27 -0.03 -1.52
N VAL A 27 -18.12 0.46 -1.97
CA VAL A 27 -17.98 1.63 -2.83
C VAL A 27 -17.56 1.15 -4.22
N THR A 28 -18.30 1.56 -5.24
CA THR A 28 -17.90 1.37 -6.64
C THR A 28 -17.69 2.71 -7.35
N TYR A 29 -16.86 2.69 -8.39
CA TYR A 29 -16.68 3.79 -9.31
C TYR A 29 -17.03 3.36 -10.74
N ASP A 30 -17.96 4.08 -11.34
CA ASP A 30 -18.43 3.84 -12.71
C ASP A 30 -17.82 4.89 -13.64
N PHE A 31 -16.90 4.45 -14.50
CA PHE A 31 -16.20 5.31 -15.46
C PHE A 31 -17.13 5.89 -16.54
N ASP A 32 -18.21 5.18 -16.87
CA ASP A 32 -19.13 5.61 -17.95
C ASP A 32 -20.04 6.73 -17.47
N SER A 33 -20.55 6.61 -16.24
CA SER A 33 -21.36 7.67 -15.62
C SER A 33 -20.56 8.70 -14.83
N ASN A 34 -19.27 8.45 -14.61
CA ASN A 34 -18.39 9.22 -13.73
C ASN A 34 -19.02 9.39 -12.33
N GLN A 35 -19.52 8.28 -11.77
CA GLN A 35 -20.19 8.25 -10.48
C GLN A 35 -19.50 7.30 -9.51
N THR A 36 -19.30 7.78 -8.28
CA THR A 36 -19.05 6.93 -7.12
C THR A 36 -20.40 6.53 -6.52
N ARG A 37 -20.61 5.24 -6.25
CA ARG A 37 -21.82 4.72 -5.61
C ARG A 37 -21.48 3.94 -4.35
N ILE A 38 -22.38 3.99 -3.37
CA ILE A 38 -22.28 3.23 -2.12
C ILE A 38 -23.49 2.31 -2.04
N PHE A 39 -23.24 1.03 -1.81
CA PHE A 39 -24.28 0.01 -1.71
C PHE A 39 -24.22 -0.71 -0.37
N ASN A 40 -25.37 -1.25 0.06
CA ASN A 40 -25.42 -2.37 0.99
C ASN A 40 -24.91 -3.65 0.31
N LEU A 41 -24.43 -4.62 1.08
CA LEU A 41 -24.00 -5.92 0.52
C LEU A 41 -25.15 -6.71 -0.14
N ASP A 42 -26.41 -6.40 0.17
CA ASP A 42 -27.58 -7.01 -0.48
C ASP A 42 -27.88 -6.45 -1.90
N GLY A 43 -27.07 -5.49 -2.38
CA GLY A 43 -27.23 -4.85 -3.69
C GLY A 43 -28.05 -3.57 -3.68
N THR A 44 -28.63 -3.17 -2.55
CA THR A 44 -29.40 -1.92 -2.48
C THR A 44 -28.50 -0.69 -2.45
N GLU A 45 -28.73 0.25 -3.37
CA GLU A 45 -27.99 1.51 -3.44
C GLU A 45 -28.36 2.40 -2.24
N ARG A 46 -27.34 2.82 -1.48
CA ARG A 46 -27.48 3.80 -0.39
C ARG A 46 -27.38 5.22 -0.94
N MET A 47 -26.36 5.48 -1.76
CA MET A 47 -26.01 6.83 -2.24
C MET A 47 -25.25 6.78 -3.57
N ALA A 48 -25.31 7.88 -4.33
CA ALA A 48 -24.53 8.12 -5.53
C ALA A 48 -24.00 9.56 -5.57
N PHE A 49 -22.78 9.73 -6.06
CA PHE A 49 -22.05 11.00 -6.14
C PHE A 49 -21.40 11.13 -7.51
N THR A 50 -21.25 12.36 -8.00
CA THR A 50 -20.43 12.66 -9.19
C THR A 50 -18.94 12.84 -8.87
N ASP A 51 -18.60 12.78 -7.59
CA ASP A 51 -17.26 12.95 -7.04
C ASP A 51 -16.53 11.59 -6.99
N THR A 52 -15.19 11.60 -6.90
CA THR A 52 -14.37 10.40 -6.73
C THR A 52 -14.11 10.14 -5.23
N SER A 53 -14.33 8.92 -4.75
CA SER A 53 -13.98 8.56 -3.36
C SER A 53 -12.46 8.51 -3.16
N ILE A 54 -11.97 9.22 -2.15
CA ILE A 54 -10.54 9.17 -1.76
C ILE A 54 -10.33 8.18 -0.62
N GLY A 55 -11.24 8.16 0.35
CA GLY A 55 -11.20 7.20 1.45
C GLY A 55 -12.08 7.56 2.63
N PHE A 56 -11.89 6.80 3.71
CA PHE A 56 -12.62 6.96 4.97
C PHE A 56 -11.69 7.51 6.04
N ALA A 57 -12.28 8.29 6.94
CA ALA A 57 -11.64 8.63 8.19
C ALA A 57 -11.42 7.37 9.05
N PRO A 58 -10.42 7.36 9.95
CA PRO A 58 -10.06 6.19 10.76
C PRO A 58 -11.22 5.60 11.58
N GLU A 59 -12.13 6.44 12.10
CA GLU A 59 -13.32 6.01 12.82
C GLU A 59 -14.41 5.41 11.91
N GLY A 60 -14.24 5.54 10.61
CA GLY A 60 -15.05 4.90 9.58
C GLY A 60 -16.42 5.52 9.32
N GLN A 61 -16.73 6.66 9.95
CA GLN A 61 -18.04 7.33 9.82
C GLN A 61 -18.06 8.43 8.77
N ILE A 62 -16.89 8.93 8.39
CA ILE A 62 -16.71 10.04 7.45
C ILE A 62 -15.98 9.53 6.21
N MET A 63 -16.42 9.99 5.05
CA MET A 63 -15.80 9.77 3.74
C MET A 63 -15.34 11.11 3.15
N ALA A 64 -14.15 11.10 2.54
CA ALA A 64 -13.68 12.20 1.69
C ALA A 64 -13.99 11.90 0.21
N LEU A 65 -14.64 12.85 -0.45
CA LEU A 65 -14.99 12.84 -1.86
C LEU A 65 -14.29 14.00 -2.56
N MET A 66 -13.62 13.74 -3.68
CA MET A 66 -12.98 14.77 -4.50
C MET A 66 -13.86 15.15 -5.69
N SER A 67 -14.04 16.44 -5.94
CA SER A 67 -14.77 16.90 -7.13
C SER A 67 -14.16 16.31 -8.41
N PRO A 68 -14.99 16.05 -9.43
CA PRO A 68 -14.54 15.51 -10.72
C PRO A 68 -13.75 16.58 -11.48
N GLY A 69 -12.50 16.76 -11.09
CA GLY A 69 -11.54 17.65 -11.72
C GLY A 69 -10.52 16.84 -12.47
N SER A 70 -10.94 16.04 -13.48
CA SER A 70 -10.05 15.21 -14.29
C SER A 70 -9.03 14.38 -13.47
N LEU A 71 -9.26 13.08 -13.34
CA LEU A 71 -8.24 12.09 -12.93
C LEU A 71 -6.92 12.15 -13.75
N ARG A 72 -6.83 13.04 -14.75
CA ARG A 72 -5.60 13.42 -15.43
C ARG A 72 -5.07 14.71 -14.81
N ALA A 73 -3.97 14.55 -14.08
CA ALA A 73 -3.17 15.58 -13.42
C ALA A 73 -2.78 16.76 -14.34
N SER A 74 -3.66 17.73 -14.53
CA SER A 74 -3.24 19.10 -14.83
C SER A 74 -3.17 19.87 -13.53
N SER A 75 -2.03 20.52 -13.29
CA SER A 75 -1.76 21.39 -12.13
C SER A 75 -2.73 22.54 -11.93
N ASP A 76 -3.65 22.75 -12.89
CA ASP A 76 -4.49 23.94 -13.02
C ASP A 76 -5.97 23.68 -12.71
N VAL A 77 -6.31 22.52 -12.11
CA VAL A 77 -7.70 22.23 -11.72
C VAL A 77 -7.92 22.58 -10.25
N ASP A 78 -8.93 23.40 -10.01
CA ASP A 78 -9.46 23.68 -8.68
C ASP A 78 -10.16 22.44 -8.13
N TYR A 79 -9.40 21.56 -7.47
CA TYR A 79 -9.96 20.45 -6.71
C TYR A 79 -10.75 20.99 -5.53
N THR A 80 -11.86 20.34 -5.19
CA THR A 80 -12.55 20.52 -3.92
C THR A 80 -12.72 19.16 -3.28
N THR A 81 -12.48 19.06 -1.98
CA THR A 81 -12.82 17.89 -1.19
C THR A 81 -14.08 18.16 -0.39
N ARG A 82 -15.07 17.28 -0.50
CA ARG A 82 -16.24 17.23 0.38
C ARG A 82 -16.06 16.13 1.41
N LEU A 83 -16.35 16.45 2.66
CA LEU A 83 -16.43 15.49 3.75
C LEU A 83 -17.89 15.17 4.00
N MET A 84 -18.22 13.89 4.03
CA MET A 84 -19.59 13.43 4.19
C MET A 84 -19.68 12.27 5.15
N THR A 85 -20.75 12.21 5.93
CA THR A 85 -21.10 11.01 6.70
C THR A 85 -21.54 9.87 5.77
N LEU A 86 -21.46 8.63 6.23
CA LEU A 86 -22.02 7.46 5.51
C LEU A 86 -23.55 7.48 5.34
N ASN A 87 -24.23 8.47 5.93
CA ASN A 87 -25.67 8.70 5.75
C ASN A 87 -25.97 9.85 4.77
N GLY A 88 -24.95 10.39 4.09
CA GLY A 88 -25.10 11.40 3.05
C GLY A 88 -25.20 12.84 3.56
N VAL A 89 -24.93 13.08 4.85
CA VAL A 89 -24.84 14.45 5.38
C VAL A 89 -23.46 15.02 5.09
N GLU A 90 -23.40 16.15 4.39
CA GLU A 90 -22.16 16.91 4.18
C GLU A 90 -21.74 17.64 5.46
N ILE A 91 -20.47 17.48 5.82
CA ILE A 91 -19.86 18.05 7.02
C ILE A 91 -19.08 19.31 6.65
N ALA A 92 -18.29 19.25 5.56
CA ALA A 92 -17.47 20.37 5.09
C ALA A 92 -17.19 20.26 3.59
N GLN A 93 -16.90 21.41 2.98
CA GLN A 93 -16.34 21.53 1.63
C GLN A 93 -15.06 22.36 1.69
N LEU A 94 -13.96 21.77 1.21
CA LEU A 94 -12.61 22.29 1.35
C LEU A 94 -12.00 22.47 -0.04
N GLN A 95 -11.47 23.65 -0.33
CA GLN A 95 -10.69 23.87 -1.55
C GLN A 95 -9.43 23.02 -1.49
N GLY A 96 -8.99 22.38 -2.57
CA GLY A 96 -7.81 21.52 -2.67
C GLY A 96 -8.10 20.01 -2.64
N ALA A 97 -7.04 19.23 -2.88
CA ALA A 97 -7.11 17.76 -2.91
C ALA A 97 -6.74 17.17 -1.54
N THR A 98 -7.64 16.40 -0.93
CA THR A 98 -7.31 15.66 0.30
C THR A 98 -6.23 14.64 0.00
N THR A 99 -5.15 14.69 0.77
CA THR A 99 -4.03 13.77 0.61
C THR A 99 -4.10 12.63 1.62
N THR A 100 -4.53 12.91 2.85
CA THR A 100 -4.70 11.87 3.88
C THR A 100 -5.64 12.33 5.00
N PHE A 101 -6.17 11.35 5.74
CA PHE A 101 -6.63 11.53 7.11
C PHE A 101 -5.45 11.28 8.06
N ILE A 102 -5.40 12.04 9.15
CA ILE A 102 -4.44 11.81 10.23
C ILE A 102 -5.16 10.99 11.31
N PRO A 103 -4.67 9.79 11.64
CA PRO A 103 -5.23 8.99 12.73
C PRO A 103 -5.28 9.74 14.06
N ASN A 104 -6.35 9.52 14.84
CA ASN A 104 -6.53 9.94 16.24
C ASN A 104 -6.87 11.42 16.52
N GLU A 105 -6.68 12.34 15.58
CA GLU A 105 -6.83 13.78 15.86
C GLU A 105 -8.01 14.46 15.15
N GLN A 106 -8.81 13.72 14.37
CA GLN A 106 -9.88 14.29 13.53
C GLN A 106 -9.36 15.40 12.60
N LEU A 107 -8.12 15.22 12.14
CA LEU A 107 -7.44 16.13 11.23
C LEU A 107 -7.29 15.51 9.85
N LEU A 108 -7.13 16.38 8.88
CA LEU A 108 -6.86 16.01 7.50
C LEU A 108 -5.90 17.01 6.86
N VAL A 109 -5.17 16.50 5.87
CA VAL A 109 -4.22 17.31 5.12
C VAL A 109 -4.73 17.53 3.70
N ILE A 110 -4.96 18.79 3.36
CA ILE A 110 -5.37 19.22 2.03
C ILE A 110 -4.17 19.78 1.29
N HIS A 111 -3.88 19.27 0.09
CA HIS A 111 -2.84 19.83 -0.76
C HIS A 111 -3.44 20.83 -1.76
N ASP A 112 -2.87 22.03 -1.75
CA ASP A 112 -3.10 23.06 -2.75
C ASP A 112 -1.98 22.98 -3.79
N ILE A 113 -2.29 22.31 -4.90
CA ILE A 113 -1.33 21.98 -5.95
C ILE A 113 -0.76 23.24 -6.62
N PRO A 114 -1.56 24.23 -7.05
CA PRO A 114 -1.04 25.46 -7.65
C PRO A 114 -0.02 26.20 -6.79
N ASN A 115 -0.20 26.19 -5.47
CA ASN A 115 0.61 26.96 -4.54
C ASN A 115 1.77 26.16 -3.89
N ASP A 116 1.88 24.85 -4.17
CA ASP A 116 2.84 23.95 -3.52
C ASP A 116 2.80 24.07 -1.99
N ILE A 117 1.60 24.09 -1.42
CA ILE A 117 1.37 24.11 0.03
C ILE A 117 0.41 23.00 0.43
N SER A 118 0.46 22.62 1.70
CA SER A 118 -0.54 21.75 2.33
C SER A 118 -1.18 22.51 3.48
N ARG A 119 -2.43 22.20 3.80
CA ARG A 119 -3.16 22.77 4.92
C ARG A 119 -3.58 21.66 5.85
N LEU A 120 -3.27 21.85 7.13
CA LEU A 120 -3.75 21.01 8.21
C LEU A 120 -5.08 21.59 8.69
N VAL A 121 -6.16 20.82 8.57
CA VAL A 121 -7.50 21.29 8.89
C VAL A 121 -8.26 20.24 9.69
N THR A 122 -9.24 20.69 10.46
CA THR A 122 -10.21 19.85 11.17
C THR A 122 -11.31 19.34 10.23
N PHE A 123 -12.10 18.37 10.68
CA PHE A 123 -13.26 17.85 9.92
C PHE A 123 -14.36 18.89 9.70
N GLU A 124 -14.45 19.90 10.56
CA GLU A 124 -15.34 21.06 10.39
C GLU A 124 -14.78 22.11 9.41
N GLY A 125 -13.59 21.89 8.86
CA GLY A 125 -12.94 22.78 7.91
C GLY A 125 -12.23 23.98 8.54
N HIS A 126 -12.02 23.98 9.86
CA HIS A 126 -11.15 24.96 10.49
C HIS A 126 -9.68 24.65 10.19
N GLU A 127 -8.99 25.58 9.54
CA GLU A 127 -7.56 25.50 9.28
C GLU A 127 -6.75 25.76 10.54
N ILE A 128 -5.89 24.80 10.89
CA ILE A 128 -4.94 24.86 11.99
C ILE A 128 -3.65 25.53 11.51
N ALA A 129 -3.14 25.08 10.36
CA ALA A 129 -1.89 25.58 9.82
C ALA A 129 -1.78 25.44 8.29
N THR A 130 -0.97 26.30 7.70
CA THR A 130 -0.46 26.18 6.33
C THR A 130 0.99 25.68 6.38
N LEU A 131 1.22 24.54 5.75
CA LEU A 131 2.49 23.81 5.67
C LEU A 131 3.10 24.00 4.28
N ARG A 132 4.43 24.12 4.17
CA ARG A 132 5.09 24.26 2.88
C ARG A 132 5.15 22.92 2.16
N GLY A 133 4.98 22.90 0.85
CA GLY A 133 5.06 21.68 0.06
C GLY A 133 3.84 20.77 0.17
N ARG A 134 3.92 19.62 -0.50
CA ARG A 134 2.92 18.56 -0.49
C ARG A 134 3.12 17.63 0.70
N TYR A 135 2.04 17.22 1.37
CA TYR A 135 2.08 16.15 2.37
C TYR A 135 2.75 14.90 1.80
N PHE A 136 3.74 14.40 2.55
CA PHE A 136 4.55 13.25 2.18
C PHE A 136 4.29 12.06 3.10
N GLY A 137 4.10 12.28 4.41
CA GLY A 137 3.84 11.22 5.37
C GLY A 137 3.86 11.70 6.83
N GLU A 138 3.81 10.75 7.76
CA GLU A 138 3.91 10.96 9.21
C GLU A 138 5.27 10.45 9.74
N SER A 139 5.69 10.95 10.90
CA SER A 139 6.80 10.34 11.66
C SER A 139 6.42 8.97 12.22
N LEU A 140 7.41 8.16 12.63
CA LEU A 140 7.16 6.83 13.22
C LEU A 140 6.24 6.85 14.46
N THR A 141 6.23 7.96 15.18
CA THR A 141 5.36 8.15 16.36
C THR A 141 3.96 8.65 16.00
N GLN A 142 3.70 8.99 14.73
CA GLN A 142 2.46 9.63 14.26
C GLN A 142 2.17 10.93 15.02
N GLN A 143 3.21 11.66 15.42
CA GLN A 143 3.11 12.92 16.16
C GLN A 143 3.65 14.12 15.37
N ASP A 144 4.17 13.86 14.17
CA ASP A 144 4.73 14.90 13.31
C ASP A 144 4.33 14.64 11.87
N LEU A 145 4.20 15.71 11.11
CA LEU A 145 3.86 15.71 9.70
C LEU A 145 5.10 16.01 8.87
N VAL A 146 5.26 15.27 7.78
CA VAL A 146 6.31 15.49 6.80
C VAL A 146 5.69 15.97 5.51
N THR A 147 6.21 17.08 4.98
CA THR A 147 5.89 17.57 3.65
C THR A 147 7.13 17.64 2.78
N TYR A 148 6.93 17.71 1.47
CA TYR A 148 7.98 17.90 0.48
C TYR A 148 7.61 19.05 -0.46
N SER A 149 8.46 20.07 -0.54
CA SER A 149 8.32 21.14 -1.55
C SER A 149 9.18 20.81 -2.76
N LYS A 150 8.53 20.64 -3.91
CA LYS A 150 9.24 20.43 -5.18
C LYS A 150 9.95 21.70 -5.62
N THR A 151 9.38 22.87 -5.32
CA THR A 151 9.95 24.16 -5.72
C THR A 151 11.20 24.49 -4.90
N GLU A 152 11.21 24.14 -3.61
CA GLU A 152 12.37 24.37 -2.73
C GLU A 152 13.37 23.20 -2.70
N GLY A 153 12.98 21.99 -3.13
CA GLY A 153 13.83 20.79 -3.09
C GLY A 153 14.16 20.36 -1.65
N ARG A 154 13.13 20.36 -0.79
CA ARG A 154 13.27 20.14 0.65
C ARG A 154 12.10 19.38 1.24
N TYR A 155 12.41 18.60 2.26
CA TYR A 155 11.43 18.08 3.20
C TYR A 155 11.30 19.02 4.40
N TYR A 156 10.10 19.15 4.94
CA TYR A 156 9.82 19.88 6.17
C TYR A 156 9.14 18.95 7.16
N LEU A 157 9.50 19.08 8.42
CA LEU A 157 8.91 18.37 9.54
C LEU A 157 8.17 19.38 10.40
N TYR A 158 6.90 19.10 10.66
CA TYR A 158 6.01 19.92 11.49
C TYR A 158 5.48 19.10 12.65
N ASP A 159 5.20 19.72 13.78
CA ASP A 159 4.34 19.11 14.79
C ASP A 159 2.85 19.16 14.34
N MET A 160 1.97 18.59 15.16
CA MET A 160 0.53 18.56 14.90
C MET A 160 -0.16 19.92 15.07
N ASP A 161 0.52 20.91 15.66
CA ASP A 161 0.06 22.31 15.69
C ASP A 161 0.48 23.06 14.39
N GLY A 162 1.25 22.40 13.51
CA GLY A 162 1.75 22.94 12.26
C GLY A 162 2.96 23.87 12.41
N GLN A 163 3.63 23.84 13.56
CA GLN A 163 4.89 24.55 13.75
C GLN A 163 6.04 23.75 13.11
N GLU A 164 6.86 24.43 12.31
CA GLU A 164 8.04 23.82 11.69
C GLU A 164 9.07 23.46 12.78
N ILE A 165 9.43 22.17 12.85
CA ILE A 165 10.47 21.61 13.72
C ILE A 165 11.82 21.71 13.02
N ALA A 166 11.88 21.26 11.76
CA ALA A 166 13.11 21.19 10.97
C ALA A 166 12.82 21.13 9.46
N SER A 167 13.86 21.34 8.65
CA SER A 167 13.81 21.08 7.22
C SER A 167 15.11 20.43 6.72
N PHE A 168 14.98 19.55 5.73
CA PHE A 168 16.04 18.69 5.24
C PHE A 168 16.22 18.89 3.74
N PRO A 169 17.45 19.10 3.25
CA PRO A 169 17.71 19.12 1.82
C PRO A 169 17.54 17.72 1.24
N GLY A 170 16.84 17.60 0.11
CA GLY A 170 16.67 16.33 -0.57
C GLY A 170 15.68 16.43 -1.72
N ASP A 171 15.82 15.52 -2.67
CA ASP A 171 14.85 15.35 -3.75
C ASP A 171 13.75 14.38 -3.31
N ILE A 172 12.64 14.35 -4.06
CA ILE A 172 11.41 13.60 -3.76
C ILE A 172 11.55 12.07 -3.65
N GLU A 173 12.76 11.50 -3.74
CA GLU A 173 12.93 10.05 -3.88
C GLU A 173 12.53 9.29 -2.61
N GLY A 174 12.71 9.87 -1.42
CA GLY A 174 12.02 9.35 -0.25
C GLY A 174 12.49 9.86 1.11
N TRP A 175 11.70 9.46 2.11
CA TRP A 175 11.89 9.74 3.52
C TRP A 175 11.61 8.48 4.34
N GLN A 176 12.38 8.27 5.40
CA GLN A 176 12.09 7.23 6.39
C GLN A 176 12.56 7.66 7.78
N ALA A 177 11.67 7.64 8.77
CA ALA A 177 12.09 7.78 10.16
C ALA A 177 12.83 6.51 10.64
N MET A 178 13.90 6.70 11.40
CA MET A 178 14.69 5.62 11.98
C MET A 178 14.02 5.06 13.23
N PRO A 179 14.12 3.74 13.50
CA PRO A 179 13.67 3.17 14.76
C PRO A 179 14.26 3.92 15.96
N GLY A 180 13.40 4.28 16.92
CA GLY A 180 13.74 5.15 18.05
C GLY A 180 13.32 6.62 17.88
N GLY A 181 12.90 7.05 16.69
CA GLY A 181 12.17 8.31 16.48
C GLY A 181 12.98 9.58 16.69
N GLN A 182 14.31 9.51 16.69
CA GLN A 182 15.20 10.67 16.86
C GLN A 182 16.07 10.97 15.65
N GLN A 183 16.01 10.11 14.62
CA GLN A 183 16.75 10.27 13.39
C GLN A 183 15.89 9.93 12.17
N VAL A 184 16.29 10.46 11.02
CA VAL A 184 15.54 10.34 9.77
C VAL A 184 16.51 10.13 8.63
N LEU A 185 16.10 9.34 7.65
CA LEU A 185 16.79 9.14 6.40
C LEU A 185 16.06 9.90 5.31
N VAL A 186 16.83 10.65 4.51
CA VAL A 186 16.38 11.31 3.29
C VAL A 186 17.13 10.69 2.12
N PHE A 187 16.40 10.22 1.12
CA PHE A 187 16.95 9.56 -0.06
C PHE A 187 16.78 10.50 -1.26
N GLY A 188 17.84 10.68 -2.06
CA GLY A 188 17.83 11.61 -3.19
C GLY A 188 19.15 11.63 -3.94
N ASN A 189 19.10 11.72 -5.28
CA ASN A 189 20.29 11.87 -6.14
C ASN A 189 21.34 10.77 -5.95
N GLY A 190 20.89 9.52 -5.76
CA GLY A 190 21.78 8.39 -5.51
C GLY A 190 22.56 8.48 -4.19
N GLN A 191 22.09 9.31 -3.26
CA GLN A 191 22.61 9.42 -1.90
C GLN A 191 21.51 9.17 -0.88
N THR A 192 21.94 8.73 0.29
CA THR A 192 21.11 8.64 1.49
C THR A 192 21.76 9.49 2.56
N ARG A 193 20.99 10.37 3.20
CA ARG A 193 21.49 11.25 4.26
C ARG A 193 20.74 10.96 5.55
N LEU A 194 21.50 10.80 6.62
CA LEU A 194 20.98 10.61 7.97
C LEU A 194 20.99 11.94 8.69
N PHE A 195 19.83 12.36 9.18
CA PHE A 195 19.69 13.56 10.00
C PHE A 195 19.18 13.20 11.38
N ARG A 196 19.50 14.04 12.35
CA ARG A 196 18.74 14.13 13.60
C ARG A 196 17.44 14.92 13.34
N TYR A 197 16.41 14.69 14.14
CA TYR A 197 15.11 15.35 13.98
C TYR A 197 15.14 16.88 14.01
N ASP A 198 16.18 17.48 14.59
CA ASP A 198 16.38 18.94 14.60
C ASP A 198 17.08 19.49 13.34
N GLY A 199 17.24 18.66 12.30
CA GLY A 199 17.82 19.06 11.01
C GLY A 199 19.33 18.92 10.90
N VAL A 200 20.03 18.46 11.96
CA VAL A 200 21.49 18.27 11.90
C VAL A 200 21.83 17.02 11.09
N GLU A 201 22.60 17.19 10.00
CA GLU A 201 23.12 16.06 9.22
C GLU A 201 24.19 15.31 10.04
N LEU A 202 24.01 14.00 10.18
CA LEU A 202 24.89 13.12 10.94
C LEU A 202 25.82 12.32 10.02
N ALA A 203 25.32 11.89 8.87
CA ALA A 203 26.06 11.07 7.92
C ALA A 203 25.47 11.13 6.51
N THR A 204 26.31 10.87 5.51
CA THR A 204 25.91 10.68 4.10
C THR A 204 26.46 9.36 3.58
N TYR A 205 25.63 8.62 2.86
CA TYR A 205 25.91 7.30 2.29
C TYR A 205 25.68 7.33 0.78
N SER A 206 26.54 6.63 0.03
CA SER A 206 26.39 6.48 -1.43
C SER A 206 25.44 5.33 -1.75
N GLY A 207 24.34 5.62 -2.44
CA GLY A 207 23.30 4.70 -2.86
C GLY A 207 21.92 5.03 -2.28
N TYR A 208 20.94 4.21 -2.66
CA TYR A 208 19.53 4.40 -2.30
C TYR A 208 19.20 3.66 -1.00
N GLY A 209 18.76 4.39 0.01
CA GLY A 209 18.33 3.79 1.26
C GLY A 209 17.00 3.07 1.09
N THR A 210 16.90 1.92 1.74
CA THR A 210 15.79 0.96 1.55
C THR A 210 15.21 0.48 2.87
N GLY A 211 15.82 0.82 3.99
CA GLY A 211 15.38 0.42 5.31
C GLY A 211 16.44 0.64 6.38
N ALA A 212 16.08 0.31 7.62
CA ALA A 212 16.96 0.31 8.77
C ALA A 212 16.75 -0.95 9.62
N LEU A 213 17.74 -1.32 10.42
CA LEU A 213 17.59 -2.35 11.44
C LEU A 213 16.66 -1.86 12.56
N PRO A 214 15.93 -2.76 13.26
CA PRO A 214 14.97 -2.38 14.29
C PRO A 214 15.59 -1.71 15.51
N ASP A 215 16.89 -1.93 15.75
CA ASP A 215 17.67 -1.27 16.79
C ASP A 215 18.16 0.13 16.38
N GLY A 216 17.89 0.53 15.13
CA GLY A 216 18.33 1.80 14.55
C GLY A 216 19.85 1.90 14.31
N GLN A 217 20.63 0.84 14.55
CA GLN A 217 22.10 0.90 14.49
C GLN A 217 22.68 0.61 13.10
N GLY A 218 21.84 0.16 12.17
CA GLY A 218 22.25 -0.13 10.81
C GLY A 218 21.22 0.31 9.79
N ILE A 219 21.69 0.63 8.60
CA ILE A 219 20.86 1.05 7.46
C ILE A 219 21.14 0.17 6.25
N PHE A 220 20.09 -0.07 5.47
CA PHE A 220 20.19 -0.78 4.21
C PHE A 220 20.27 0.18 3.04
N ILE A 221 21.38 0.09 2.30
CA ILE A 221 21.60 0.85 1.07
C ILE A 221 21.64 -0.12 -0.11
N SER A 222 20.83 0.13 -1.13
CA SER A 222 20.78 -0.66 -2.36
C SER A 222 21.37 0.11 -3.55
N SER A 223 21.95 -0.63 -4.48
CA SER A 223 22.33 -0.16 -5.81
C SER A 223 21.77 -1.11 -6.85
N THR A 224 20.89 -0.58 -7.70
CA THR A 224 20.31 -1.30 -8.84
C THR A 224 21.36 -1.52 -9.93
N GLU A 225 22.28 -0.57 -10.13
CA GLU A 225 23.34 -0.66 -11.16
C GLU A 225 24.26 -1.86 -10.98
N VAL A 226 24.54 -2.25 -9.72
CA VAL A 226 25.38 -3.40 -9.41
C VAL A 226 24.59 -4.57 -8.81
N ASN A 227 23.26 -4.48 -8.75
CA ASN A 227 22.38 -5.50 -8.17
C ASN A 227 22.84 -5.99 -6.79
N THR A 228 23.22 -5.04 -5.91
CA THR A 228 23.64 -5.33 -4.53
C THR A 228 22.93 -4.47 -3.50
N SER A 229 22.81 -5.02 -2.30
CA SER A 229 22.38 -4.31 -1.09
C SER A 229 23.48 -4.41 -0.04
N ARG A 230 23.65 -3.37 0.76
CA ARG A 230 24.65 -3.29 1.82
C ARG A 230 23.97 -2.89 3.12
N LEU A 231 24.39 -3.53 4.20
CA LEU A 231 24.08 -3.10 5.55
C LEU A 231 25.27 -2.29 6.06
N LEU A 232 25.03 -1.03 6.38
CA LEU A 232 26.03 -0.08 6.86
C LEU A 232 25.69 0.31 8.30
N GLY A 233 26.72 0.44 9.14
CA GLY A 233 26.57 1.07 10.45
C GLY A 233 26.38 2.58 10.33
N LEU A 234 25.92 3.22 11.41
CA LEU A 234 25.76 4.68 11.45
C LEU A 234 27.09 5.46 11.31
N ASP A 235 28.23 4.78 11.42
CA ASP A 235 29.58 5.31 11.18
C ASP A 235 30.05 5.15 9.72
N CYS A 236 29.11 4.85 8.80
CA CYS A 236 29.33 4.58 7.38
C CYS A 236 30.21 3.35 7.08
N LYS A 237 30.50 2.48 8.05
CA LYS A 237 31.23 1.24 7.79
C LYS A 237 30.30 0.13 7.34
N GLU A 238 30.74 -0.63 6.35
CA GLU A 238 30.01 -1.79 5.87
C GLU A 238 30.07 -2.92 6.90
N ILE A 239 28.89 -3.42 7.25
CA ILE A 239 28.71 -4.57 8.15
C ILE A 239 28.55 -5.84 7.30
N ALA A 240 27.78 -5.76 6.21
CA ALA A 240 27.49 -6.88 5.32
C ALA A 240 27.05 -6.41 3.92
N SER A 241 27.18 -7.28 2.91
CA SER A 241 26.73 -7.04 1.53
C SER A 241 26.06 -8.27 0.93
N TYR A 242 24.89 -8.06 0.33
CA TYR A 242 23.99 -9.09 -0.18
C TYR A 242 23.81 -8.93 -1.69
N VAL A 243 23.71 -10.05 -2.42
CA VAL A 243 23.31 -10.04 -3.83
C VAL A 243 21.80 -9.79 -3.93
N GLY A 244 21.39 -8.92 -4.85
CA GLY A 244 20.02 -8.45 -5.02
C GLY A 244 19.80 -7.02 -4.51
N THR A 245 18.57 -6.55 -4.62
CA THR A 245 18.11 -5.21 -4.23
C THR A 245 16.89 -5.29 -3.33
N PHE A 246 16.46 -4.17 -2.74
CA PHE A 246 15.28 -4.06 -1.86
C PHE A 246 15.31 -5.03 -0.67
N PRO A 247 16.33 -4.93 0.21
CA PRO A 247 16.43 -5.77 1.38
C PRO A 247 15.26 -5.45 2.32
N THR A 248 14.54 -6.48 2.73
CA THR A 248 13.56 -6.39 3.81
C THR A 248 13.89 -7.39 4.90
N LEU A 249 13.56 -7.07 6.14
CA LEU A 249 13.72 -7.96 7.26
C LEU A 249 12.53 -8.91 7.36
N THR A 250 12.79 -10.16 7.76
CA THR A 250 11.71 -11.03 8.21
C THR A 250 11.01 -10.45 9.43
N PRO A 251 9.73 -10.77 9.70
CA PRO A 251 9.00 -10.21 10.84
C PRO A 251 9.65 -10.46 12.20
N ASN A 252 10.43 -11.53 12.34
CA ASN A 252 11.20 -11.84 13.55
C ASN A 252 12.57 -11.12 13.62
N ASN A 253 12.92 -10.32 12.61
CA ASN A 253 14.17 -9.58 12.46
C ASN A 253 15.44 -10.45 12.42
N GLN A 254 15.32 -11.72 12.04
CA GLN A 254 16.47 -12.65 12.06
C GLN A 254 17.06 -12.95 10.67
N ARG A 255 16.38 -12.55 9.59
CA ARG A 255 16.80 -12.79 8.21
C ARG A 255 16.54 -11.56 7.36
N ILE A 256 17.22 -11.53 6.23
CA ILE A 256 17.07 -10.52 5.19
C ILE A 256 16.62 -11.20 3.91
N ILE A 257 15.66 -10.59 3.22
CA ILE A 257 15.19 -11.00 1.91
C ILE A 257 15.64 -9.96 0.91
N THR A 258 16.32 -10.36 -0.16
CA THR A 258 16.62 -9.50 -1.32
C THR A 258 15.96 -10.07 -2.57
N ARG A 259 15.77 -9.23 -3.59
CA ARG A 259 15.25 -9.65 -4.90
C ARG A 259 16.11 -9.13 -6.05
N SER A 260 16.22 -9.90 -7.11
CA SER A 260 16.86 -9.48 -8.36
C SER A 260 15.85 -9.58 -9.50
N PHE A 261 15.58 -8.45 -10.15
CA PHE A 261 14.76 -8.42 -11.36
C PHE A 261 15.49 -8.99 -12.57
N GLU A 262 16.83 -8.95 -12.59
CA GLU A 262 17.64 -9.46 -13.69
C GLU A 262 17.68 -10.99 -13.72
N SER A 263 17.89 -11.63 -12.56
CA SER A 263 17.86 -13.10 -12.47
C SER A 263 16.47 -13.66 -12.17
N ALA A 264 15.48 -12.80 -11.90
CA ALA A 264 14.14 -13.18 -11.45
C ALA A 264 14.18 -14.13 -10.23
N GLU A 265 15.03 -13.82 -9.25
CA GLU A 265 15.23 -14.62 -8.03
C GLU A 265 15.04 -13.78 -6.77
N THR A 266 14.67 -14.48 -5.69
CA THR A 266 14.65 -13.97 -4.32
C THR A 266 15.67 -14.72 -3.49
N ARG A 267 16.46 -14.02 -2.67
CA ARG A 267 17.46 -14.63 -1.81
C ARG A 267 17.17 -14.36 -0.35
N ILE A 268 17.39 -15.36 0.50
CA ILE A 268 17.26 -15.27 1.95
C ILE A 268 18.65 -15.33 2.56
N TYR A 269 18.96 -14.39 3.45
CA TYR A 269 20.23 -14.34 4.18
C TYR A 269 20.01 -14.27 5.68
N THR A 270 21.01 -14.67 6.43
CA THR A 270 21.20 -14.22 7.82
C THR A 270 21.70 -12.78 7.86
N LEU A 271 21.57 -12.11 9.00
CA LEU A 271 22.10 -10.74 9.21
C LEU A 271 23.62 -10.64 9.02
N ASN A 272 24.34 -11.76 9.13
CA ASN A 272 25.79 -11.85 8.96
C ASN A 272 26.19 -12.29 7.54
N ASN A 273 25.30 -12.09 6.55
CA ASN A 273 25.55 -12.39 5.13
C ASN A 273 25.73 -13.89 4.77
N ALA A 274 25.32 -14.81 5.64
CA ALA A 274 25.23 -16.22 5.21
C ALA A 274 23.96 -16.41 4.37
N GLU A 275 24.10 -16.82 3.11
CA GLU A 275 22.97 -17.21 2.26
C GLU A 275 22.30 -18.48 2.82
N VAL A 276 20.99 -18.40 2.96
CA VAL A 276 20.14 -19.49 3.47
C VAL A 276 19.44 -20.18 2.31
N ALA A 277 18.89 -19.42 1.36
CA ALA A 277 18.13 -19.96 0.23
C ALA A 277 18.14 -19.02 -0.98
N VAL A 278 17.99 -19.61 -2.17
CA VAL A 278 17.71 -18.92 -3.44
C VAL A 278 16.42 -19.49 -4.00
N LEU A 279 15.42 -18.62 -4.21
CA LEU A 279 14.06 -18.98 -4.58
C LEU A 279 13.72 -18.44 -5.97
N PRO A 280 13.17 -19.26 -6.88
CA PRO A 280 12.82 -18.82 -8.23
C PRO A 280 11.58 -17.92 -8.20
N GLY A 281 11.72 -16.70 -8.71
CA GLY A 281 10.70 -15.66 -8.75
C GLY A 281 10.95 -14.50 -7.78
N LEU A 282 9.98 -13.60 -7.69
CA LEU A 282 10.07 -12.37 -6.92
C LEU A 282 9.23 -12.43 -5.65
N PHE A 283 9.84 -12.01 -4.54
CA PHE A 283 9.18 -11.84 -3.25
C PHE A 283 7.94 -10.93 -3.35
N ARG A 284 6.85 -11.39 -2.73
CA ARG A 284 5.59 -10.66 -2.59
C ARG A 284 5.35 -10.21 -1.17
N GLU A 285 5.23 -11.18 -0.28
CA GLU A 285 4.79 -10.95 1.09
C GLU A 285 5.27 -12.07 2.01
N PHE A 286 5.31 -11.77 3.31
CA PHE A 286 5.41 -12.79 4.34
C PHE A 286 4.03 -13.43 4.58
N THR A 287 4.01 -14.67 5.05
CA THR A 287 2.77 -15.23 5.60
C THR A 287 2.27 -14.39 6.78
N PRO A 288 0.96 -14.36 7.09
CA PRO A 288 0.44 -13.56 8.22
C PRO A 288 1.09 -13.88 9.58
N ASN A 289 1.55 -15.12 9.77
CA ASN A 289 2.28 -15.54 10.96
C ASN A 289 3.81 -15.29 10.90
N GLY A 290 4.31 -14.74 9.80
CA GLY A 290 5.71 -14.43 9.56
C GLY A 290 6.65 -15.63 9.39
N ALA A 291 6.12 -16.87 9.30
CA ALA A 291 6.92 -18.09 9.24
C ALA A 291 7.37 -18.49 7.82
N GLY A 292 6.80 -17.88 6.79
CA GLY A 292 7.10 -18.18 5.39
C GLY A 292 7.05 -16.94 4.49
N VAL A 293 7.37 -17.16 3.22
CA VAL A 293 7.41 -16.15 2.16
C VAL A 293 6.66 -16.63 0.93
N VAL A 294 5.97 -15.70 0.28
CA VAL A 294 5.31 -15.93 -1.00
C VAL A 294 6.16 -15.37 -2.12
N ILE A 295 6.49 -16.21 -3.09
CA ILE A 295 7.29 -15.88 -4.26
C ILE A 295 6.43 -16.06 -5.51
N THR A 296 6.37 -15.07 -6.39
CA THR A 296 5.69 -15.18 -7.69
C THR A 296 6.70 -15.26 -8.82
N ASN A 297 6.55 -16.26 -9.68
CA ASN A 297 7.28 -16.38 -10.92
C ASN A 297 6.36 -15.98 -12.08
N HIS A 298 6.63 -14.81 -12.69
CA HIS A 298 5.81 -14.29 -13.79
C HIS A 298 5.97 -15.08 -15.09
N ASP A 299 7.15 -15.64 -15.36
CA ASP A 299 7.44 -16.32 -16.62
C ASP A 299 6.61 -17.60 -16.76
N VAL A 300 6.43 -18.34 -15.66
CA VAL A 300 5.61 -19.54 -15.62
C VAL A 300 4.22 -19.31 -15.01
N GLN A 301 3.88 -18.06 -14.67
CA GLN A 301 2.64 -17.66 -14.00
C GLN A 301 2.28 -18.54 -12.80
N THR A 302 3.21 -18.73 -11.88
CA THR A 302 2.97 -19.47 -10.64
C THR A 302 3.33 -18.64 -9.41
N THR A 303 2.73 -19.00 -8.30
CA THR A 303 3.06 -18.48 -6.98
C THR A 303 3.43 -19.66 -6.10
N THR A 304 4.53 -19.56 -5.35
CA THR A 304 4.99 -20.63 -4.47
C THR A 304 5.20 -20.08 -3.06
N LEU A 305 4.70 -20.82 -2.08
CA LEU A 305 4.88 -20.57 -0.67
C LEU A 305 6.10 -21.37 -0.18
N TYR A 306 7.06 -20.69 0.44
CA TYR A 306 8.23 -21.29 1.05
C TYR A 306 8.27 -20.97 2.55
N THR A 307 8.92 -21.85 3.32
CA THR A 307 9.41 -21.51 4.66
C THR A 307 10.60 -20.54 4.56
N LEU A 308 10.98 -19.91 5.68
CA LEU A 308 12.15 -19.03 5.75
C LEU A 308 13.52 -19.74 5.62
N ASP A 309 13.56 -21.06 5.61
CA ASP A 309 14.78 -21.83 5.29
C ASP A 309 14.88 -22.22 3.82
N GLY A 310 13.88 -21.89 3.01
CA GLY A 310 13.81 -22.19 1.59
C GLY A 310 13.11 -23.50 1.23
N THR A 311 12.54 -24.22 2.19
CA THR A 311 11.71 -25.39 1.91
C THR A 311 10.38 -24.98 1.29
N GLU A 312 10.06 -25.52 0.11
CA GLU A 312 8.77 -25.35 -0.57
C GLU A 312 7.64 -26.01 0.24
N ILE A 313 6.55 -25.27 0.41
CA ILE A 313 5.32 -25.76 1.08
C ILE A 313 4.28 -26.15 0.02
N ALA A 314 4.00 -25.25 -0.93
CA ALA A 314 3.02 -25.45 -1.99
C ALA A 314 3.21 -24.47 -3.15
N THR A 315 2.81 -24.88 -4.35
CA THR A 315 2.74 -24.05 -5.55
C THR A 315 1.29 -23.91 -6.03
N TYR A 316 0.93 -22.69 -6.41
CA TYR A 316 -0.39 -22.27 -6.86
C TYR A 316 -0.29 -21.73 -8.30
N THR A 317 -1.35 -21.93 -9.08
CA THR A 317 -1.44 -21.35 -10.42
C THR A 317 -1.78 -19.87 -10.31
N GLY A 318 -1.10 -19.01 -11.08
CA GLY A 318 -1.37 -17.58 -11.17
C GLY A 318 -0.49 -16.70 -10.28
N GLU A 319 -0.71 -15.39 -10.42
CA GLU A 319 -0.03 -14.35 -9.64
C GLU A 319 -0.70 -14.19 -8.28
N PHE A 320 0.10 -14.11 -7.22
CA PHE A 320 -0.36 -13.79 -5.87
C PHE A 320 -1.13 -12.48 -5.86
N ARG A 321 -2.27 -12.47 -5.15
CA ARG A 321 -3.06 -11.27 -4.87
C ARG A 321 -3.01 -10.93 -3.39
N GLN A 322 -3.41 -11.88 -2.55
CA GLN A 322 -3.51 -11.67 -1.11
C GLN A 322 -3.64 -12.99 -0.36
N PHE A 323 -3.34 -12.99 0.94
CA PHE A 323 -3.88 -14.00 1.85
C PHE A 323 -5.34 -13.70 2.20
N TRP A 324 -6.10 -14.76 2.49
CA TRP A 324 -7.41 -14.70 3.12
C TRP A 324 -7.31 -15.28 4.53
N PRO A 325 -7.02 -14.46 5.56
CA PRO A 325 -6.65 -14.93 6.89
C PRO A 325 -7.72 -15.80 7.56
N GLU A 326 -8.99 -15.44 7.42
CA GLU A 326 -10.13 -16.09 8.07
C GLU A 326 -10.28 -17.56 7.65
N TYR A 327 -9.87 -17.88 6.41
CA TYR A 327 -9.92 -19.23 5.87
C TYR A 327 -8.54 -19.88 5.73
N ASN A 328 -7.47 -19.19 6.18
CA ASN A 328 -6.10 -19.65 6.02
C ASN A 328 -5.77 -20.05 4.57
N SER A 329 -6.09 -19.14 3.65
CA SER A 329 -6.05 -19.39 2.20
C SER A 329 -5.18 -18.38 1.45
N VAL A 330 -4.75 -18.77 0.25
CA VAL A 330 -4.02 -17.93 -0.70
C VAL A 330 -4.93 -17.61 -1.87
N ILE A 331 -4.97 -16.34 -2.25
CA ILE A 331 -5.67 -15.87 -3.45
C ILE A 331 -4.66 -15.57 -4.53
N THR A 332 -4.87 -16.14 -5.71
CA THR A 332 -4.10 -15.82 -6.92
C THR A 332 -5.03 -15.40 -8.07
N SER A 333 -4.45 -14.86 -9.14
CA SER A 333 -5.17 -14.66 -10.39
C SER A 333 -4.41 -15.16 -11.60
N THR A 334 -5.14 -15.72 -12.55
CA THR A 334 -4.62 -16.08 -13.87
C THR A 334 -5.23 -15.19 -14.94
N SER A 335 -4.53 -15.02 -16.05
CA SER A 335 -5.04 -14.33 -17.25
C SER A 335 -4.85 -15.24 -18.45
N GLN A 336 -5.94 -15.56 -19.14
CA GLN A 336 -5.95 -16.47 -20.28
C GLN A 336 -6.46 -15.74 -21.52
N LEU A 337 -5.60 -15.60 -22.54
CA LEU A 337 -6.07 -15.15 -23.86
C LEU A 337 -6.85 -16.29 -24.52
N THR A 338 -8.02 -15.96 -25.07
CA THR A 338 -8.82 -16.90 -25.86
C THR A 338 -8.86 -16.40 -27.31
N ASP A 339 -8.89 -17.32 -28.28
CA ASP A 339 -8.96 -16.95 -29.70
C ASP A 339 -10.18 -16.07 -30.05
N SER A 340 -11.21 -16.11 -29.20
CA SER A 340 -12.47 -15.37 -29.35
C SER A 340 -12.49 -13.95 -28.77
N SER A 341 -11.48 -13.54 -28.00
CA SER A 341 -11.47 -12.23 -27.34
C SER A 341 -10.06 -11.63 -27.32
N PRO A 342 -9.89 -10.37 -27.77
CA PRO A 342 -8.61 -9.67 -27.63
C PRO A 342 -8.28 -9.33 -26.17
N TYR A 343 -9.25 -9.46 -25.26
CA TYR A 343 -9.07 -9.26 -23.83
C TYR A 343 -8.91 -10.61 -23.11
N PRO A 344 -7.88 -10.77 -22.26
CA PRO A 344 -7.66 -12.02 -21.53
C PRO A 344 -8.78 -12.25 -20.52
N THR A 345 -9.31 -13.46 -20.46
CA THR A 345 -10.20 -13.91 -19.38
C THR A 345 -9.41 -14.01 -18.09
N ILE A 346 -9.81 -13.26 -17.06
CA ILE A 346 -9.16 -13.30 -15.75
C ILE A 346 -9.96 -14.22 -14.84
N TYR A 347 -9.27 -15.06 -14.08
CA TYR A 347 -9.84 -15.88 -13.02
C TYR A 347 -9.14 -15.57 -11.70
N THR A 348 -9.93 -15.55 -10.62
CA THR A 348 -9.43 -15.48 -9.26
C THR A 348 -9.54 -16.86 -8.64
N HIS A 349 -8.42 -17.38 -8.16
CA HIS A 349 -8.34 -18.71 -7.57
C HIS A 349 -8.12 -18.58 -6.06
N ILE A 350 -8.74 -19.47 -5.30
CA ILE A 350 -8.61 -19.54 -3.84
C ILE A 350 -8.05 -20.92 -3.52
N TYR A 351 -6.90 -20.97 -2.85
CA TYR A 351 -6.23 -22.21 -2.46
C TYR A 351 -6.10 -22.30 -0.94
N SER A 352 -6.10 -23.52 -0.40
CA SER A 352 -5.57 -23.75 0.94
C SER A 352 -4.06 -23.51 0.96
N LEU A 353 -3.47 -23.26 2.13
CA LEU A 353 -2.01 -23.11 2.23
C LEU A 353 -1.22 -24.33 1.73
N ASN A 354 -1.83 -25.52 1.74
CA ASN A 354 -1.20 -26.77 1.28
C ASN A 354 -1.32 -27.00 -0.25
N GLY A 355 -1.90 -26.06 -1.01
CA GLY A 355 -1.96 -26.13 -2.47
C GLY A 355 -3.25 -26.72 -3.04
N GLU A 356 -4.25 -27.04 -2.22
CA GLU A 356 -5.57 -27.50 -2.70
C GLU A 356 -6.38 -26.31 -3.23
N GLU A 357 -6.86 -26.38 -4.47
CA GLU A 357 -7.75 -25.36 -5.03
C GLU A 357 -9.16 -25.52 -4.44
N LEU A 358 -9.59 -24.52 -3.68
CA LEU A 358 -10.86 -24.50 -2.96
C LEU A 358 -11.99 -23.89 -3.82
N ALA A 359 -11.68 -22.87 -4.61
CA ALA A 359 -12.65 -22.19 -5.47
C ALA A 359 -11.98 -21.44 -6.63
N VAL A 360 -12.74 -21.25 -7.72
CA VAL A 360 -12.35 -20.44 -8.88
C VAL A 360 -13.51 -19.50 -9.23
N LEU A 361 -13.22 -18.20 -9.21
CA LEU A 361 -14.20 -17.13 -9.46
C LEU A 361 -13.88 -16.42 -10.80
N PRO A 362 -14.87 -16.20 -11.67
CA PRO A 362 -14.65 -15.49 -12.92
C PRO A 362 -14.47 -13.98 -12.66
N GLY A 363 -13.31 -13.44 -13.06
CA GLY A 363 -12.98 -12.03 -12.90
C GLY A 363 -11.68 -11.79 -12.13
N SER A 364 -11.24 -10.53 -12.15
CA SER A 364 -10.10 -10.05 -11.39
C SER A 364 -10.48 -9.85 -9.94
N PHE A 365 -9.61 -10.28 -9.02
CA PHE A 365 -9.74 -10.01 -7.59
C PHE A 365 -9.91 -8.51 -7.33
N GLY A 366 -10.94 -8.15 -6.55
CA GLY A 366 -11.21 -6.79 -6.10
C GLY A 366 -10.71 -6.55 -4.67
N GLY A 367 -11.21 -7.34 -3.72
CA GLY A 367 -10.82 -7.26 -2.31
C GLY A 367 -11.61 -8.21 -1.42
N ILE A 368 -11.25 -8.26 -0.13
CA ILE A 368 -11.94 -9.02 0.93
C ILE A 368 -12.59 -8.01 1.91
N SER A 369 -13.77 -8.33 2.45
CA SER A 369 -14.41 -7.49 3.48
C SER A 369 -13.57 -7.39 4.76
N PRO A 370 -13.74 -6.33 5.56
CA PRO A 370 -13.08 -6.24 6.87
C PRO A 370 -13.39 -7.40 7.83
N HIS A 371 -14.56 -8.05 7.67
CA HIS A 371 -14.96 -9.23 8.45
C HIS A 371 -14.48 -10.55 7.84
N GLY A 372 -13.90 -10.51 6.64
CA GLY A 372 -13.33 -11.67 5.95
C GLY A 372 -14.35 -12.68 5.44
N ASP A 373 -15.63 -12.36 5.47
CA ASP A 373 -16.73 -13.23 5.06
C ASP A 373 -17.15 -13.06 3.60
N THR A 374 -16.67 -12.01 2.92
CA THR A 374 -17.00 -11.76 1.52
C THR A 374 -15.78 -11.37 0.69
N ILE A 375 -15.85 -11.65 -0.60
CA ILE A 375 -14.84 -11.34 -1.60
C ILE A 375 -15.50 -10.70 -2.82
N THR A 376 -14.88 -9.68 -3.38
CA THR A 376 -15.32 -9.09 -4.65
C THR A 376 -14.42 -9.50 -5.80
N VAL A 377 -15.02 -9.70 -6.96
CA VAL A 377 -14.31 -9.81 -8.24
C VAL A 377 -14.94 -8.90 -9.27
N SER A 378 -14.12 -8.30 -10.12
CA SER A 378 -14.59 -7.52 -11.25
C SER A 378 -14.35 -8.32 -12.53
N PRO A 379 -15.41 -8.65 -13.31
CA PRO A 379 -15.23 -9.18 -14.65
C PRO A 379 -14.41 -8.19 -15.49
N ASN A 380 -13.81 -8.67 -16.57
CA ASN A 380 -12.96 -7.86 -17.46
C ASN A 380 -13.59 -6.59 -18.03
N ASN A 381 -14.89 -6.40 -17.87
CA ASN A 381 -15.57 -5.15 -18.17
C ASN A 381 -15.66 -4.31 -16.89
N VAL A 382 -14.95 -3.19 -16.86
CA VAL A 382 -14.79 -2.24 -15.73
C VAL A 382 -16.10 -1.63 -15.20
N SER A 383 -17.24 -2.03 -15.73
CA SER A 383 -18.58 -1.55 -15.38
C SER A 383 -19.33 -2.46 -14.41
N ARG A 384 -18.71 -3.52 -13.86
CA ARG A 384 -19.37 -4.40 -12.89
C ARG A 384 -18.42 -4.93 -11.81
N THR A 385 -18.99 -5.12 -10.62
CA THR A 385 -18.39 -5.83 -9.49
C THR A 385 -19.35 -6.91 -9.01
N ASP A 386 -18.86 -8.13 -8.87
CA ASP A 386 -19.61 -9.27 -8.33
C ASP A 386 -19.12 -9.55 -6.91
N LEU A 387 -20.04 -9.69 -5.96
CA LEU A 387 -19.75 -10.05 -4.57
C LEU A 387 -20.02 -11.54 -4.38
N TYR A 388 -19.16 -12.21 -3.63
CA TYR A 388 -19.33 -13.59 -3.23
C TYR A 388 -19.24 -13.69 -1.71
N GLU A 389 -20.11 -14.51 -1.13
CA GLU A 389 -20.13 -14.83 0.30
C GLU A 389 -19.38 -16.14 0.52
N ALA A 390 -18.48 -16.16 1.49
CA ALA A 390 -17.73 -17.34 1.88
C ALA A 390 -18.21 -17.85 3.25
N ARG A 391 -18.28 -19.17 3.39
CA ARG A 391 -18.53 -19.84 4.66
C ARG A 391 -17.83 -21.18 4.73
N VAL A 392 -17.66 -21.67 5.96
CA VAL A 392 -17.18 -23.02 6.23
C VAL A 392 -18.38 -23.91 6.55
N ASP A 393 -18.62 -24.92 5.73
CA ASP A 393 -19.62 -25.94 6.02
C ASP A 393 -19.04 -26.94 7.02
N ASN A 394 -19.72 -27.09 8.16
CA ASN A 394 -19.33 -27.99 9.27
C ASN A 394 -19.78 -29.45 9.05
#